data_AF-A0A662H028-F1
#
_entry.id   AF-A0A662H028-F1
#
_cell.length_a   1.000
_cell.length_b   1.000
_cell.length_c   1.000
_cell.angle_alpha   90.00
_cell.angle_beta   90.00
_cell.angle_gamma   90.00
#
_symmetry.space_group_name_H-M   'P 1'
#
loop_
_entity.id
_entity.type
_entity.pdbx_description
1 polymer ?
#
loop_
_entity_poly.entity_id
_entity_poly.type
_entity_poly.pdbx_seq_one_letter_code
_entity_poly.pdbx_strand_id
1 'polypeptide(L)'
;MSFRCTGIVSVDDLKKLGLYPPPERLKKGPVVLVECPEEIPCDICVDACPFGVIIKESITSIPKVLWDKCTGCGTCVAKCPGLAIFVVDISHPAKASVVVPYEFLPRPRVGDKVVLLGRDGRRLGYGVVKDIFEDNKTLAVKIDVAREVALEVRGFEVVRHEEEG
;
A
#
# COMPACT_ATOMS: atom_id res chain seq x y z
N MET A 1 16.06 3.76 16.92
CA MET A 1 16.76 4.43 15.79
C MET A 1 15.70 5.00 14.86
N SER A 2 15.95 6.14 14.21
CA SER A 2 14.99 6.73 13.26
C SER A 2 14.91 5.90 11.97
N PHE A 3 13.76 5.92 11.29
CA PHE A 3 13.60 5.31 9.96
C PHE A 3 14.60 5.85 8.92
N ARG A 4 15.11 7.09 9.12
CA ARG A 4 16.19 7.68 8.32
C ARG A 4 17.54 6.96 8.48
N CYS A 5 17.74 6.23 9.57
CA CYS A 5 18.95 5.43 9.80
C CYS A 5 18.73 3.96 9.43
N THR A 6 17.53 3.42 9.68
CA THR A 6 17.24 2.00 9.43
C THR A 6 16.79 1.73 7.99
N GLY A 7 16.34 2.77 7.27
CA GLY A 7 15.70 2.63 5.96
C GLY A 7 14.29 2.01 6.02
N ILE A 8 13.76 1.73 7.22
CA ILE A 8 12.48 1.05 7.42
C ILE A 8 11.56 1.95 8.21
N VAL A 9 10.44 2.35 7.60
CA VAL A 9 9.37 3.10 8.28
C VAL A 9 8.55 2.13 9.14
N SER A 10 8.74 2.20 10.46
CA SER A 10 8.06 1.29 11.38
C SER A 10 6.60 1.69 11.62
N VAL A 11 5.80 0.73 12.10
CA VAL A 11 4.41 1.01 12.52
C VAL A 11 4.35 2.09 13.60
N ASP A 12 5.33 2.13 14.50
CA ASP A 12 5.40 3.15 15.55
C ASP A 12 5.70 4.54 14.98
N ASP A 13 6.54 4.63 13.94
CA ASP A 13 6.76 5.89 13.22
C ASP A 13 5.46 6.38 12.56
N LEU A 14 4.74 5.48 11.87
CA LEU A 14 3.46 5.80 11.24
C LEU A 14 2.42 6.28 12.25
N LYS A 15 2.33 5.63 13.42
CA LYS A 15 1.41 6.04 14.50
C LYS A 15 1.78 7.42 15.05
N LYS A 16 3.06 7.69 15.30
CA LYS A 16 3.53 9.00 15.79
C LYS A 16 3.25 10.13 14.81
N LEU A 17 3.32 9.85 13.51
CA LEU A 17 3.07 10.81 12.45
C LEU A 17 1.58 10.91 12.06
N GLY A 18 0.69 10.12 12.66
CA GLY A 18 -0.73 10.10 12.32
C GLY A 18 -1.02 9.53 10.92
N LEU A 19 -0.14 8.68 10.40
CA LEU A 19 -0.26 8.00 9.10
C LEU A 19 -0.87 6.60 9.20
N TYR A 20 -1.25 6.18 10.41
CA TYR A 20 -1.79 4.85 10.69
C TYR A 20 -3.27 4.93 11.08
N PRO A 21 -4.18 4.21 10.37
CA PRO A 21 -5.61 4.26 10.66
C PRO A 21 -5.92 3.68 12.04
N PRO A 22 -6.93 4.23 12.76
CA PRO A 22 -7.33 3.68 14.05
C PRO A 22 -7.89 2.25 13.89
N PRO A 23 -7.74 1.38 14.90
CA PRO A 23 -8.21 -0.02 14.84
C PRO A 23 -9.68 -0.18 14.48
N GLU A 24 -10.55 0.72 14.97
CA GLU A 24 -11.97 0.68 14.65
C GLU A 24 -12.25 0.95 13.17
N ARG A 25 -11.41 1.76 12.51
CA ARG A 25 -11.56 1.98 11.08
C ARG A 25 -11.14 0.77 10.26
N LEU A 26 -10.08 0.07 10.66
CA LEU A 26 -9.59 -1.13 9.98
C LEU A 26 -10.64 -2.26 9.90
N LYS A 27 -11.59 -2.29 10.84
CA LYS A 27 -12.70 -3.26 10.87
C LYS A 27 -13.85 -2.93 9.92
N LYS A 28 -13.98 -1.68 9.45
CA LYS A 28 -15.15 -1.22 8.67
C LYS A 28 -15.10 -1.58 7.18
N GLY A 29 -13.91 -1.84 6.64
CA GLY A 29 -13.72 -2.10 5.22
C GLY A 29 -12.32 -1.70 4.75
N PRO A 30 -12.06 -1.81 3.43
CA PRO A 30 -10.79 -1.42 2.84
C PRO A 30 -10.45 0.04 3.16
N VAL A 31 -9.19 0.31 3.45
CA VAL A 31 -8.70 1.64 3.84
C VAL A 31 -7.31 1.88 3.30
N VAL A 32 -7.03 3.13 2.93
CA VAL A 32 -5.71 3.55 2.46
C VAL A 32 -4.78 3.87 3.63
N LEU A 33 -3.51 3.48 3.48
CA LEU A 33 -2.39 3.92 4.29
C LEU A 33 -1.43 4.68 3.36
N VAL A 34 -1.23 5.97 3.65
CA VAL A 34 -0.30 6.83 2.91
C VAL A 34 0.97 6.95 3.74
N GLU A 35 1.94 6.09 3.49
CA GLU A 35 3.16 5.94 4.29
C GLU A 35 4.27 6.87 3.80
N CYS A 36 3.95 8.17 3.72
CA CYS A 36 4.86 9.22 3.28
C CYS A 36 5.26 10.10 4.48
N PRO A 37 6.35 9.76 5.21
CA PRO A 37 6.73 10.45 6.45
C PRO A 37 7.58 11.70 6.24
N GLU A 38 7.89 12.08 5.00
CA GLU A 38 8.84 13.16 4.67
C GLU A 38 8.13 14.41 4.11
N GLU A 39 8.67 15.59 4.43
CA GLU A 39 8.14 16.87 3.97
C GLU A 39 8.61 17.23 2.55
N ILE A 40 8.18 16.43 1.57
CA ILE A 40 8.57 16.59 0.16
C ILE A 40 7.55 17.43 -0.61
N PRO A 41 7.96 18.23 -1.62
CA PRO A 41 7.07 19.05 -2.43
C PRO A 41 6.30 18.20 -3.46
N CYS A 42 5.38 17.35 -2.98
CA CYS A 42 4.56 16.45 -3.78
C CYS A 42 3.17 16.28 -3.16
N ASP A 43 2.11 16.52 -3.94
CA ASP A 43 0.70 16.46 -3.52
C ASP A 43 -0.18 15.64 -4.49
N ILE A 44 0.42 14.88 -5.40
CA ILE A 44 -0.31 14.05 -6.39
C ILE A 44 -1.33 13.08 -5.75
N CYS A 45 -1.12 12.67 -4.49
CA CYS A 45 -2.07 11.83 -3.76
C CYS A 45 -3.38 12.56 -3.39
N VAL A 46 -3.33 13.89 -3.24
CA VAL A 46 -4.50 14.75 -3.02
C VAL A 46 -5.33 14.77 -4.30
N ASP A 47 -4.71 15.11 -5.44
CA ASP A 47 -5.37 15.21 -6.75
C ASP A 47 -5.88 13.84 -7.25
N ALA A 48 -5.14 12.77 -6.96
CA ALA A 48 -5.52 11.41 -7.35
C ALA A 48 -6.74 10.87 -6.60
N CYS A 49 -7.14 11.48 -5.49
CA CYS A 49 -8.24 10.96 -4.67
C CYS A 49 -9.59 11.46 -5.19
N PRO A 50 -10.43 10.61 -5.83
CA PRO A 50 -11.73 11.05 -6.34
C PRO A 50 -12.73 11.44 -5.25
N PHE A 51 -12.43 11.09 -3.99
CA PHE A 51 -13.26 11.39 -2.82
C PHE A 51 -12.73 12.57 -1.98
N GLY A 52 -11.59 13.15 -2.35
CA GLY A 52 -10.98 14.27 -1.62
C GLY A 52 -10.65 13.96 -0.15
N VAL A 53 -10.26 12.71 0.17
CA VAL A 53 -10.01 12.28 1.56
C VAL A 53 -8.56 12.38 1.99
N ILE A 54 -7.64 12.55 1.04
CA ILE A 54 -6.21 12.79 1.31
C ILE A 54 -6.02 14.30 1.23
N ILE A 55 -5.52 14.90 2.30
CA ILE A 55 -5.37 16.35 2.43
C ILE A 55 -3.93 16.71 2.85
N LYS A 56 -3.47 17.87 2.41
CA LYS A 56 -2.20 18.48 2.82
C LYS A 56 -2.43 19.97 3.09
N GLU A 57 -1.74 20.52 4.09
CA GLU A 57 -1.83 21.95 4.43
C GLU A 57 -1.02 22.81 3.45
N SER A 58 0.15 22.31 3.03
CA SER A 58 0.96 22.84 1.93
C SER A 58 1.48 21.68 1.06
N ILE A 59 2.05 22.00 -0.11
CA ILE A 59 2.67 20.99 -0.97
C ILE A 59 3.79 20.19 -0.29
N THR A 60 4.42 20.74 0.77
CA THR A 60 5.46 20.05 1.54
C THR A 60 4.95 19.32 2.77
N SER A 61 3.70 19.54 3.21
CA SER A 61 3.20 18.89 4.44
C SER A 61 3.09 17.37 4.31
N ILE A 62 3.26 16.66 5.43
CA ILE A 62 2.92 15.24 5.53
C ILE A 62 1.40 15.08 5.25
N PRO A 63 0.99 14.12 4.39
CA PRO A 63 -0.41 13.92 4.06
C PRO A 63 -1.22 13.41 5.25
N LYS A 64 -2.46 13.88 5.39
CA LYS A 64 -3.44 13.38 6.36
C LYS A 64 -4.58 12.70 5.61
N VAL A 65 -5.13 11.63 6.16
CA VAL A 65 -6.24 10.89 5.56
C VAL A 65 -7.48 10.98 6.43
N LEU A 66 -8.58 11.47 5.86
CA LEU A 66 -9.91 11.42 6.45
C LEU A 66 -10.49 10.01 6.31
N TRP A 67 -9.97 9.05 7.08
CA TRP A 67 -10.23 7.64 6.84
C TRP A 67 -11.71 7.23 6.89
N ASP A 68 -12.56 7.90 7.68
CA ASP A 68 -14.00 7.60 7.73
C ASP A 68 -14.71 7.79 6.39
N LYS A 69 -14.15 8.61 5.49
CA LYS A 69 -14.67 8.83 4.14
C LYS A 69 -13.93 8.00 3.07
N CYS A 70 -12.81 7.38 3.42
CA CYS A 70 -12.03 6.59 2.48
C CYS A 70 -12.77 5.29 2.13
N THR A 71 -12.94 5.03 0.84
CA THR A 71 -13.56 3.81 0.32
C THR A 71 -12.56 2.69 0.03
N GLY A 72 -11.26 2.98 0.11
CA GLY A 72 -10.21 2.04 -0.26
C GLY A 72 -10.15 1.72 -1.76
N CYS A 73 -10.59 2.62 -2.64
CA CYS A 73 -10.64 2.41 -4.10
C CYS A 73 -9.27 2.13 -4.77
N GLY A 74 -8.16 2.54 -4.16
CA GLY A 74 -6.81 2.23 -4.65
C GLY A 74 -6.27 3.13 -5.78
N THR A 75 -7.02 4.10 -6.30
CA THR A 75 -6.54 5.00 -7.39
C THR A 75 -5.23 5.72 -7.04
N CYS A 76 -5.11 6.19 -5.79
CA CYS A 76 -3.90 6.85 -5.30
C CYS A 76 -2.67 5.93 -5.25
N VAL A 77 -2.84 4.60 -5.19
CA VAL A 77 -1.73 3.64 -5.16
C VAL A 77 -0.96 3.69 -6.47
N ALA A 78 -1.65 3.64 -7.62
CA ALA A 78 -1.01 3.68 -8.93
C ALA A 78 -0.46 5.07 -9.32
N LYS A 79 -0.90 6.14 -8.63
CA LYS A 79 -0.47 7.52 -8.92
C LYS A 79 0.74 7.97 -8.11
N CYS A 80 1.12 7.25 -7.06
CA CYS A 80 2.19 7.70 -6.16
C CYS A 80 3.57 7.41 -6.77
N PRO A 81 4.38 8.44 -7.11
CA PRO A 81 5.71 8.23 -7.66
C PRO A 81 6.69 7.65 -6.63
N GLY A 82 6.39 7.79 -5.33
CA GLY A 82 7.19 7.21 -4.25
C GLY A 82 6.78 5.80 -3.86
N LEU A 83 5.79 5.20 -4.53
CA LEU A 83 5.25 3.86 -4.24
C LEU A 83 4.90 3.65 -2.74
N ALA A 84 4.50 4.73 -2.06
CA ALA A 84 4.35 4.80 -0.61
C ALA A 84 2.88 4.67 -0.15
N ILE A 85 1.98 4.27 -1.03
CA ILE A 85 0.54 4.21 -0.75
C ILE A 85 0.06 2.77 -0.92
N PHE A 86 -0.69 2.30 0.08
CA PHE A 86 -1.20 0.94 0.14
C PHE A 86 -2.68 0.97 0.51
N VAL A 87 -3.46 0.00 0.03
CA VAL A 87 -4.79 -0.25 0.58
C VAL A 87 -4.75 -1.57 1.32
N VAL A 88 -5.35 -1.61 2.51
CA VAL A 88 -5.48 -2.84 3.30
C VAL A 88 -6.94 -3.06 3.63
N ASP A 89 -7.40 -4.29 3.47
CA ASP A 89 -8.70 -4.75 3.94
C ASP A 89 -8.51 -5.92 4.90
N ILE A 90 -8.82 -5.68 6.18
CA ILE A 90 -8.90 -6.71 7.22
C ILE A 90 -10.26 -6.65 7.93
N SER A 91 -11.29 -6.14 7.24
CA SER A 91 -12.64 -6.06 7.81
C SER A 91 -13.27 -7.44 8.02
N HIS A 92 -12.97 -8.39 7.13
CA HIS A 92 -13.49 -9.75 7.21
C HIS A 92 -12.59 -10.68 8.04
N PRO A 93 -13.14 -11.48 8.99
CA PRO A 93 -12.33 -12.40 9.80
C PRO A 93 -11.54 -13.44 8.99
N ALA A 94 -12.13 -13.94 7.90
CA ALA A 94 -11.58 -15.03 7.10
C ALA A 94 -10.84 -14.57 5.82
N LYS A 95 -10.88 -13.27 5.49
CA LYS A 95 -10.32 -12.73 4.25
C LYS A 95 -9.58 -11.44 4.54
N ALA A 96 -8.36 -11.34 4.02
CA ALA A 96 -7.62 -10.10 4.01
C ALA A 96 -7.03 -9.87 2.63
N SER A 97 -6.92 -8.60 2.23
CA SER A 97 -6.27 -8.23 0.99
C SER A 97 -5.45 -6.96 1.15
N VAL A 98 -4.42 -6.85 0.32
CA VAL A 98 -3.59 -5.66 0.22
C VAL A 98 -3.53 -5.21 -1.23
N VAL A 99 -3.47 -3.91 -1.47
CA VAL A 99 -3.14 -3.35 -2.78
C VAL A 99 -1.77 -2.70 -2.67
N VAL A 100 -0.84 -3.18 -3.49
CA VAL A 100 0.57 -2.79 -3.48
C VAL A 100 0.93 -2.22 -4.84
N PRO A 101 1.66 -1.09 -4.92
CA PRO A 101 2.17 -0.57 -6.18
C PRO A 101 3.32 -1.46 -6.69
N TYR A 102 3.39 -1.68 -8.01
CA TYR A 102 4.37 -2.58 -8.61
C TYR A 102 4.84 -2.08 -9.98
N GLU A 103 6.16 -2.02 -10.16
CA GLU A 103 6.84 -1.50 -11.36
C GLU A 103 7.99 -2.41 -11.83
N PHE A 104 8.03 -3.67 -11.39
CA PHE A 104 9.10 -4.61 -11.73
C PHE A 104 8.69 -5.62 -12.81
N LEU A 105 9.66 -6.44 -13.23
CA LEU A 105 9.43 -7.64 -14.05
C LEU A 105 9.72 -8.89 -13.21
N PRO A 106 9.05 -10.02 -13.50
CA PRO A 106 7.99 -10.18 -14.49
C PRO A 106 6.67 -9.54 -14.06
N ARG A 107 5.88 -9.00 -15.00
CA ARG A 107 4.60 -8.36 -14.66
C ARG A 107 3.61 -9.41 -14.09
N PRO A 108 2.92 -9.15 -12.97
CA PRO A 108 1.98 -10.09 -12.36
C PRO A 108 0.74 -10.31 -13.24
N ARG A 109 0.09 -11.46 -13.07
CA ARG A 109 -1.19 -11.80 -13.68
C ARG A 109 -2.18 -12.19 -12.59
N VAL A 110 -3.47 -11.91 -12.83
CA VAL A 110 -4.54 -12.38 -11.95
C VAL A 110 -4.46 -13.91 -11.83
N GLY A 111 -4.48 -14.40 -10.59
CA GLY A 111 -4.31 -15.83 -10.27
C GLY A 111 -2.88 -16.25 -9.92
N ASP A 112 -1.87 -15.41 -10.15
CA ASP A 112 -0.49 -15.75 -9.78
C ASP A 112 -0.37 -15.96 -8.26
N LYS A 113 0.37 -17.01 -7.88
CA LYS A 113 0.89 -17.19 -6.52
C LYS A 113 2.18 -16.39 -6.40
N VAL A 114 2.24 -15.49 -5.42
CA VAL A 114 3.37 -14.58 -5.20
C VAL A 114 3.93 -14.75 -3.80
N VAL A 115 5.21 -14.45 -3.63
CA VAL A 115 5.83 -14.37 -2.29
C VAL A 115 5.60 -12.97 -1.75
N LEU A 116 5.06 -12.86 -0.55
CA LEU A 116 4.77 -11.59 0.11
C LEU A 116 6.03 -11.07 0.81
N LEU A 117 6.32 -9.78 0.63
CA LEU A 117 7.46 -9.11 1.23
C LEU A 117 7.00 -8.03 2.22
N GLY A 118 7.65 -8.00 3.38
CA GLY A 118 7.45 -6.97 4.39
C GLY A 118 8.17 -5.66 4.08
N ARG A 119 8.06 -4.71 5.00
CA ARG A 119 8.70 -3.38 4.89
C ARG A 119 10.22 -3.44 4.76
N ASP A 120 10.80 -4.48 5.33
CA ASP A 120 12.23 -4.75 5.36
C ASP A 120 12.68 -5.76 4.29
N GLY A 121 11.77 -6.15 3.39
CA GLY A 121 12.03 -7.12 2.34
C GLY A 121 12.02 -8.58 2.80
N ARG A 122 11.76 -8.88 4.09
CA ARG A 122 11.64 -10.28 4.53
C ARG A 122 10.40 -10.95 3.92
N ARG A 123 10.54 -12.25 3.63
CA ARG A 123 9.43 -13.09 3.16
C ARG A 123 8.45 -13.34 4.30
N LEU A 124 7.20 -12.96 4.10
CA LEU A 124 6.11 -13.11 5.07
C LEU A 124 5.21 -14.32 4.81
N GLY A 125 5.32 -14.91 3.62
CA GLY A 125 4.49 -16.03 3.19
C GLY A 125 4.11 -15.92 1.72
N TYR A 126 2.95 -16.46 1.37
CA TYR A 126 2.43 -16.47 0.01
C TYR A 126 1.08 -15.76 -0.07
N GLY A 127 0.79 -15.18 -1.23
CA GLY A 127 -0.51 -14.58 -1.55
C GLY A 127 -0.93 -14.91 -2.98
N VAL A 128 -2.16 -14.51 -3.32
CA VAL A 128 -2.73 -14.73 -4.65
C VAL A 128 -3.18 -13.41 -5.24
N VAL A 129 -2.70 -13.06 -6.43
CA VAL A 129 -3.13 -11.85 -7.13
C VAL A 129 -4.59 -12.01 -7.53
N LYS A 130 -5.44 -11.05 -7.12
CA LYS A 130 -6.88 -11.06 -7.39
C LYS A 130 -7.32 -10.04 -8.42
N ASP A 131 -6.66 -8.89 -8.45
CA ASP A 131 -7.01 -7.81 -9.37
C ASP A 131 -5.79 -6.95 -9.65
N ILE A 132 -5.78 -6.30 -10.82
CA ILE A 132 -4.69 -5.45 -11.27
C ILE A 132 -5.29 -4.24 -11.96
N PHE A 133 -4.91 -3.06 -11.49
CA PHE A 133 -5.22 -1.79 -12.13
C PHE A 133 -3.91 -1.12 -12.56
N GLU A 134 -3.86 -0.56 -13.77
CA GLU A 134 -2.68 0.13 -14.31
C GLU A 134 -2.98 1.61 -14.57
N ASP A 135 -2.08 2.48 -14.14
CA ASP A 135 -2.04 3.88 -14.54
C ASP A 135 -0.59 4.31 -14.73
N ASN A 136 -0.28 4.97 -15.85
CA ASN A 136 1.07 5.47 -16.15
C ASN A 136 2.22 4.46 -15.92
N LYS A 137 2.01 3.18 -16.30
CA LYS A 137 2.94 2.04 -16.13
C LYS A 137 3.09 1.51 -14.70
N THR A 138 2.49 2.14 -13.71
CA THR A 138 2.45 1.65 -12.33
C THR A 138 1.24 0.72 -12.16
N LEU A 139 1.47 -0.49 -11.66
CA LEU A 139 0.41 -1.44 -11.34
C LEU A 139 -0.01 -1.30 -9.88
N ALA A 140 -1.28 -1.03 -9.60
CA ALA A 140 -1.89 -1.27 -8.30
C ALA A 140 -2.43 -2.71 -8.25
N VAL A 141 -1.72 -3.58 -7.53
CA VAL A 141 -1.96 -5.02 -7.53
C VAL A 141 -2.65 -5.44 -6.25
N LYS A 142 -3.88 -5.94 -6.36
CA LYS A 142 -4.64 -6.49 -5.24
C LYS A 142 -4.26 -7.95 -5.02
N ILE A 143 -3.85 -8.27 -3.80
CA ILE A 143 -3.36 -9.59 -3.41
C ILE A 143 -4.16 -10.06 -2.20
N ASP A 144 -4.74 -11.26 -2.28
CA ASP A 144 -5.28 -11.94 -1.12
C ASP A 144 -4.14 -12.49 -0.27
N VAL A 145 -4.18 -12.20 1.03
CA VAL A 145 -3.11 -12.50 1.99
C VAL A 145 -3.69 -13.07 3.28
N ALA A 146 -2.83 -13.68 4.09
CA ALA A 146 -3.20 -14.05 5.45
C ALA A 146 -3.43 -12.79 6.30
N ARG A 147 -4.42 -12.83 7.19
CA ARG A 147 -4.86 -11.66 7.98
C ARG A 147 -3.73 -11.10 8.84
N GLU A 148 -2.87 -11.99 9.35
CA GLU A 148 -1.79 -11.71 10.29
C GLU A 148 -0.69 -10.84 9.64
N VAL A 149 -0.51 -10.96 8.32
CA VAL A 149 0.55 -10.25 7.58
C VAL A 149 0.03 -9.04 6.80
N ALA A 150 -1.30 -8.86 6.67
CA ALA A 150 -1.90 -7.85 5.80
C ALA A 150 -1.44 -6.40 6.05
N LEU A 151 -1.16 -6.05 7.31
CA LEU A 151 -0.66 -4.71 7.66
C LEU A 151 0.85 -4.54 7.44
N GLU A 152 1.57 -5.64 7.21
CA GLU A 152 3.02 -5.68 7.04
C GLU A 152 3.46 -5.83 5.58
N VAL A 153 2.66 -6.48 4.72
CA VAL A 153 2.99 -6.64 3.30
C VAL A 153 3.12 -5.29 2.60
N ARG A 154 4.30 -4.99 2.05
CA ARG A 154 4.58 -3.76 1.29
C ARG A 154 5.24 -4.02 -0.07
N GLY A 155 5.47 -5.29 -0.40
CA GLY A 155 5.98 -5.74 -1.68
C GLY A 155 5.60 -7.19 -1.95
N PHE A 156 5.90 -7.67 -3.15
CA PHE A 156 5.79 -9.08 -3.48
C PHE A 156 6.75 -9.45 -4.62
N GLU A 157 7.08 -10.74 -4.70
CA GLU A 157 7.91 -11.34 -5.74
C GLU A 157 7.05 -12.30 -6.57
N VAL A 158 7.12 -12.17 -7.89
CA VAL A 158 6.44 -13.07 -8.83
C VAL A 158 7.37 -14.24 -9.14
N VAL A 159 7.00 -15.45 -8.71
CA VAL A 159 7.87 -16.65 -8.77
C VAL A 159 7.82 -17.36 -10.13
N ARG A 160 7.66 -16.59 -11.21
CA ARG A 160 7.67 -17.15 -12.56
C ARG A 160 9.07 -16.98 -13.13
N HIS A 161 9.79 -18.08 -13.32
CA HIS A 161 10.96 -18.07 -14.20
C HIS A 161 10.45 -17.73 -15.60
N GLU A 162 10.74 -16.54 -16.09
CA GLU A 162 10.57 -16.26 -17.52
C GLU A 162 11.59 -17.13 -18.26
N GLU A 163 11.10 -17.98 -19.17
CA GLU A 163 11.93 -18.40 -20.30
C GLU A 163 12.22 -17.11 -21.07
N GLU A 164 13.47 -16.64 -20.97
CA GLU A 164 13.97 -15.53 -21.78
C GLU A 164 13.72 -15.87 -23.26
N GLY A 165 12.84 -15.09 -23.90
CA GLY A 165 12.60 -15.11 -25.34
C GLY A 165 13.40 -14.05 -26.05
#